data_AF-A0A958JRJ1-F1
#
_entry.id   AF-A0A958JRJ1-F1
#
_cell.length_a   1.000
_cell.length_b   1.000
_cell.length_c   1.000
_cell.angle_alpha   90.00
_cell.angle_beta   90.00
_cell.angle_gamma   90.00
#
_symmetry.space_group_name_H-M   'P 1'
#
loop_
_entity.id
_entity.type
_entity.pdbx_description
1 polymer ?
#
loop_
_entity_poly.entity_id
_entity_poly.type
_entity_poly.pdbx_seq_one_letter_code
_entity_poly.pdbx_strand_id
1 'polypeptide(L)'
;MQIDWNIKKNWLARSWEKEGEGSATISTEEASSLAHFILSVLIPSELWHSQSVRNMKGRDANNLLISHFTGQEKPEAQEFLFVQGYCGSTNHTLTYRLHSEFESFKGSDINHVVREKRSRTMPLFLLPQYLGYVAPLTITHLRFGIERYQSILKALSFGSVPEVTEQLLVDICHNELRLLIRGEQLKSESALPFGGGGIAEQLLTRLETLQIP
;
A
#
# COMPACT_ATOMS: atom_id res chain seq x y z
N MET A 1 14.73 3.89 10.24
CA MET A 1 13.36 3.79 10.70
C MET A 1 13.29 2.49 11.46
N GLN A 2 13.19 2.59 12.77
CA GLN A 2 12.90 1.43 13.59
C GLN A 2 11.44 0.99 13.38
N ILE A 3 11.21 -0.32 13.32
CA ILE A 3 9.88 -0.90 13.28
C ILE A 3 9.67 -1.68 14.57
N ASP A 4 8.62 -1.31 15.29
CA ASP A 4 8.25 -1.96 16.53
C ASP A 4 7.33 -3.13 16.20
N TRP A 5 7.88 -4.35 16.32
CA TRP A 5 7.17 -5.59 16.00
C TRP A 5 6.43 -6.15 17.21
N ASN A 6 5.14 -6.34 17.07
CA ASN A 6 4.30 -7.14 17.95
C ASN A 6 4.07 -8.52 17.32
N ILE A 7 4.62 -9.56 17.96
CA ILE A 7 4.55 -10.94 17.44
C ILE A 7 3.79 -11.81 18.43
N LYS A 8 2.76 -12.52 17.95
CA LYS A 8 1.91 -13.40 18.75
C LYS A 8 1.80 -14.77 18.10
N LYS A 9 1.75 -15.81 18.93
CA LYS A 9 1.50 -17.18 18.46
C LYS A 9 0.03 -17.52 18.65
N ASN A 10 -0.65 -17.89 17.56
CA ASN A 10 -2.01 -18.41 17.58
C ASN A 10 -1.97 -19.93 17.76
N TRP A 11 -2.17 -20.39 18.99
CA TRP A 11 -2.09 -21.81 19.33
C TRP A 11 -3.20 -22.66 18.70
N LEU A 12 -4.38 -22.08 18.47
CA LEU A 12 -5.51 -22.77 17.87
C LEU A 12 -5.26 -23.03 16.37
N ALA A 13 -4.75 -22.03 15.66
CA ALA A 13 -4.43 -22.13 14.24
C ALA A 13 -3.01 -22.68 13.97
N ARG A 14 -2.21 -22.92 15.01
CA ARG A 14 -0.78 -23.29 14.92
C ARG A 14 0.01 -22.36 14.00
N SER A 15 -0.27 -21.07 14.09
CA SER A 15 0.26 -20.04 13.20
C SER A 15 0.75 -18.84 13.99
N TRP A 16 1.34 -17.88 13.28
CA TRP A 16 1.85 -16.64 13.86
C TRP A 16 1.10 -15.43 13.33
N GLU A 17 0.95 -14.43 14.20
CA GLU A 17 0.43 -13.11 13.90
C GLU A 17 1.56 -12.12 14.16
N LYS A 18 1.75 -11.19 13.22
CA LYS A 18 2.83 -10.21 13.25
C LYS A 18 2.29 -8.87 12.80
N GLU A 19 2.51 -7.86 13.61
CA GLU A 19 2.16 -6.47 13.33
C GLU A 19 3.40 -5.62 13.59
N GLY A 20 3.77 -4.78 12.65
CA GLY A 20 4.91 -3.89 12.72
C GLY A 20 4.49 -2.50 12.34
N GLU A 21 4.73 -1.55 13.23
CA GLU A 21 4.48 -0.13 13.00
C GLU A 21 5.80 0.63 12.95
N GLY A 22 5.89 1.59 12.03
CA GLY A 22 7.06 2.43 11.86
C GLY A 22 6.66 3.86 11.57
N SER A 23 7.46 4.79 12.08
CA SER A 23 7.31 6.21 11.76
C SER A 23 8.67 6.89 11.66
N ALA A 24 8.82 7.79 10.70
CA ALA A 24 10.03 8.57 10.54
C ALA A 24 9.73 9.95 9.98
N THR A 25 10.68 10.87 10.19
CA THR A 25 10.74 12.12 9.43
C THR A 25 11.66 11.91 8.25
N ILE A 26 11.22 12.28 7.05
CA ILE A 26 11.97 12.15 5.79
C ILE A 26 12.03 13.48 5.06
N SER A 27 13.16 13.76 4.40
CA SER A 27 13.31 14.89 3.51
C SER A 27 12.47 14.73 2.23
N THR A 28 12.28 15.84 1.50
CA THR A 28 11.61 15.83 0.19
C THR A 28 12.29 14.90 -0.83
N GLU A 29 13.62 14.79 -0.78
CA GLU A 29 14.39 13.92 -1.66
C GLU A 29 14.15 12.44 -1.32
N GLU A 30 14.20 12.09 -0.03
CA GLU A 30 13.88 10.74 0.44
C GLU A 30 12.43 10.36 0.13
N ALA A 31 11.48 11.28 0.31
CA ALA A 31 10.07 11.08 -0.04
C ALA A 31 9.89 10.79 -1.53
N SER A 32 10.56 11.57 -2.39
CA SER A 32 10.48 11.38 -3.85
C SER A 32 11.15 10.07 -4.28
N SER A 33 12.29 9.74 -3.69
CA SER A 33 13.03 8.48 -3.92
C SER A 33 12.24 7.25 -3.48
N LEU A 34 11.60 7.30 -2.31
CA LEU A 34 10.76 6.24 -1.80
C LEU A 34 9.48 6.10 -2.63
N ALA A 35 8.86 7.21 -3.02
CA ALA A 35 7.71 7.20 -3.90
C ALA A 35 8.03 6.58 -5.26
N HIS A 36 9.17 6.94 -5.87
CA HIS A 36 9.61 6.31 -7.10
C HIS A 36 9.77 4.79 -6.94
N PHE A 37 10.40 4.35 -5.85
CA PHE A 37 10.55 2.93 -5.56
C PHE A 37 9.20 2.22 -5.41
N ILE A 38 8.24 2.80 -4.67
CA ILE A 38 6.89 2.26 -4.53
C ILE A 38 6.24 2.12 -5.91
N LEU A 39 6.29 3.18 -6.71
CA LEU A 39 5.63 3.26 -8.02
C LEU A 39 6.24 2.36 -9.09
N SER A 40 7.55 2.14 -9.05
CA SER A 40 8.26 1.40 -10.10
C SER A 40 8.61 -0.04 -9.73
N VAL A 41 8.73 -0.34 -8.44
CA VAL A 41 9.20 -1.64 -7.94
C VAL A 41 8.13 -2.36 -7.13
N LEU A 42 7.51 -1.70 -6.15
CA LEU A 42 6.62 -2.40 -5.22
C LEU A 42 5.23 -2.67 -5.79
N ILE A 43 4.67 -1.78 -6.61
CA ILE A 43 3.35 -1.99 -7.19
C ILE A 43 3.43 -3.11 -8.23
N PRO A 44 2.73 -4.25 -8.02
CA PRO A 44 2.70 -5.34 -8.98
C PRO A 44 2.25 -4.87 -10.37
N SER A 45 2.88 -5.39 -11.42
CA SER A 45 2.63 -4.97 -12.80
C SER A 45 1.16 -5.09 -13.22
N GLU A 46 0.45 -6.07 -12.66
CA GLU A 46 -0.95 -6.35 -12.89
C GLU A 46 -1.85 -5.18 -12.47
N LEU A 47 -1.42 -4.37 -11.48
CA LEU A 47 -2.19 -3.22 -11.01
C LEU A 47 -2.19 -2.04 -11.99
N TRP A 48 -1.24 -1.94 -12.92
CA TRP A 48 -1.11 -0.79 -13.83
C TRP A 48 -1.98 -0.87 -15.09
N HIS A 49 -2.66 -1.99 -15.33
CA HIS A 49 -3.32 -2.26 -16.60
C HIS A 49 -4.84 -2.42 -16.47
N SER A 50 -5.42 -1.85 -15.41
CA SER A 50 -6.86 -1.98 -15.09
C SER A 50 -7.35 -3.43 -15.13
N GLN A 51 -6.49 -4.37 -14.72
CA GLN A 51 -6.78 -5.79 -14.76
C GLN A 51 -7.59 -6.22 -13.53
N SER A 52 -8.19 -7.41 -13.62
CA SER A 52 -8.76 -8.07 -12.46
C SER A 52 -7.62 -8.64 -11.61
N VAL A 53 -7.65 -8.33 -10.31
CA VAL A 53 -6.74 -8.87 -9.30
C VAL A 53 -7.49 -9.80 -8.36
N ARG A 54 -6.86 -10.93 -8.08
CA ARG A 54 -7.41 -12.00 -7.26
C ARG A 54 -6.88 -11.92 -5.84
N ASN A 55 -7.78 -12.08 -4.88
CA ASN A 55 -7.53 -12.13 -3.44
C ASN A 55 -6.73 -10.94 -2.91
N MET A 56 -6.90 -9.78 -3.55
CA MET A 56 -6.21 -8.55 -3.20
C MET A 56 -7.15 -7.36 -3.41
N LYS A 57 -7.03 -6.34 -2.56
CA LYS A 57 -7.65 -5.03 -2.73
C LYS A 57 -6.73 -3.92 -2.20
N GLY A 58 -7.07 -2.69 -2.53
CA GLY A 58 -6.47 -1.52 -1.87
C GLY A 58 -6.93 -1.37 -0.43
N ARG A 59 -6.30 -0.45 0.30
CA ARG A 59 -6.58 -0.20 1.73
C ARG A 59 -8.04 0.17 1.99
N ASP A 60 -8.54 -0.16 3.17
CA ASP A 60 -9.75 0.50 3.67
C ASP A 60 -9.52 2.01 3.92
N ALA A 61 -10.51 2.85 3.60
CA ALA A 61 -10.43 4.29 3.81
C ALA A 61 -10.26 4.68 5.29
N ASN A 62 -10.70 3.81 6.21
CA ASN A 62 -10.57 4.02 7.65
C ASN A 62 -9.16 3.69 8.18
N ASN A 63 -8.37 2.94 7.42
CA ASN A 63 -7.03 2.51 7.83
C ASN A 63 -5.99 3.58 7.51
N LEU A 64 -6.22 4.85 7.87
CA LEU A 64 -5.24 5.94 7.72
C LEU A 64 -4.17 5.87 8.80
N LEU A 65 -2.90 5.99 8.40
CA LEU A 65 -1.79 6.09 9.35
C LEU A 65 -1.50 7.55 9.71
N ILE A 66 -1.75 8.47 8.77
CA ILE A 66 -1.62 9.92 8.97
C ILE A 66 -3.02 10.56 8.91
N SER A 67 -3.41 11.28 9.97
CA SER A 67 -4.78 11.77 10.16
C SER A 67 -5.09 13.13 9.53
N HIS A 68 -4.09 13.84 9.02
CA HIS A 68 -4.24 15.23 8.55
C HIS A 68 -4.41 15.38 7.03
N PHE A 69 -4.76 14.32 6.31
CA PHE A 69 -5.19 14.44 4.90
C PHE A 69 -6.54 15.19 4.81
N THR A 70 -6.60 16.28 4.06
CA THR A 70 -7.82 17.12 3.96
C THR A 70 -8.35 17.27 2.53
N GLY A 71 -9.65 17.50 2.39
CA GLY A 71 -10.27 17.76 1.09
C GLY A 71 -10.07 16.63 0.06
N GLN A 72 -9.44 16.96 -1.07
CA GLN A 72 -9.13 16.00 -2.15
C GLN A 72 -8.05 14.98 -1.79
N GLU A 73 -7.41 15.11 -0.63
CA GLU A 73 -6.45 14.13 -0.12
C GLU A 73 -7.14 13.00 0.65
N LYS A 74 -8.44 13.07 0.94
CA LYS A 74 -9.09 11.99 1.70
C LYS A 74 -8.96 10.63 0.97
N PRO A 75 -8.71 9.54 1.70
CA PRO A 75 -8.62 8.22 1.07
C PRO A 75 -9.98 7.84 0.49
N GLU A 76 -9.95 7.25 -0.70
CA GLU A 76 -11.10 6.54 -1.22
C GLU A 76 -11.12 5.11 -0.66
N ALA A 77 -12.29 4.47 -0.68
CA ALA A 77 -12.39 3.08 -0.28
C ALA A 77 -11.56 2.21 -1.24
N GLN A 78 -10.83 1.25 -0.68
CA GLN A 78 -10.02 0.29 -1.43
C GLN A 78 -8.94 0.94 -2.31
N GLU A 79 -8.27 1.96 -1.78
CA GLU A 79 -7.20 2.70 -2.47
C GLU A 79 -5.88 1.91 -2.45
N PHE A 80 -5.39 1.50 -3.62
CA PHE A 80 -4.05 0.93 -3.77
C PHE A 80 -2.99 2.00 -3.69
N LEU A 81 -3.24 3.13 -4.34
CA LEU A 81 -2.29 4.21 -4.47
C LEU A 81 -3.01 5.55 -4.54
N PHE A 82 -2.48 6.53 -3.82
CA PHE A 82 -2.71 7.94 -4.08
C PHE A 82 -1.37 8.64 -4.18
N VAL A 83 -1.23 9.49 -5.18
CA VAL A 83 -0.07 10.38 -5.32
C VAL A 83 -0.60 11.78 -5.55
N GLN A 84 -0.06 12.74 -4.82
CA GLN A 84 -0.26 14.15 -5.04
C GLN A 84 1.09 14.87 -5.03
N GLY A 85 1.20 15.83 -5.92
CA GLY A 85 2.37 16.68 -5.99
C GLY A 85 2.14 17.90 -6.88
N TYR A 86 3.22 18.60 -7.16
CA TYR A 86 3.24 19.77 -8.05
C TYR A 86 4.24 19.57 -9.16
N CYS A 87 3.93 20.06 -10.35
CA CYS A 87 4.86 20.07 -11.48
C CYS A 87 5.41 21.50 -11.67
N GLY A 88 6.64 21.73 -11.20
CA GLY A 88 7.43 22.91 -11.58
C GLY A 88 6.91 24.23 -11.00
N SER A 89 7.07 25.31 -11.77
CA SER A 89 6.65 26.66 -11.37
C SER A 89 5.14 26.89 -11.43
N THR A 90 4.39 25.94 -11.98
CA THR A 90 2.94 26.01 -12.01
C THR A 90 2.41 25.47 -10.69
N ASN A 91 1.73 26.30 -9.90
CA ASN A 91 1.04 25.89 -8.66
C ASN A 91 -0.11 24.89 -8.90
N HIS A 92 -0.09 24.14 -10.00
CA HIS A 92 -1.09 23.14 -10.33
C HIS A 92 -0.75 21.84 -9.61
N THR A 93 -1.65 21.45 -8.72
CA THR A 93 -1.65 20.14 -8.10
C THR A 93 -1.96 19.08 -9.14
N LEU A 94 -1.14 18.03 -9.16
CA LEU A 94 -1.39 16.81 -9.89
C LEU A 94 -1.85 15.74 -8.90
N THR A 95 -2.89 15.00 -9.26
CA THR A 95 -3.34 13.87 -8.45
C THR A 95 -3.49 12.62 -9.33
N TYR A 96 -3.06 11.50 -8.77
CA TYR A 96 -3.22 10.18 -9.35
C TYR A 96 -3.76 9.23 -8.29
N ARG A 97 -4.75 8.41 -8.65
CA ARG A 97 -5.35 7.39 -7.80
C ARG A 97 -5.44 6.07 -8.53
N LEU A 98 -5.19 5.02 -7.77
CA LEU A 98 -5.44 3.64 -8.13
C LEU A 98 -6.32 3.04 -7.03
N HIS A 99 -7.48 2.51 -7.39
CA HIS A 99 -8.38 1.85 -6.45
C HIS A 99 -8.88 0.53 -7.02
N SER A 100 -9.18 -0.43 -6.16
CA SER A 100 -9.91 -1.64 -6.54
C SER A 100 -11.41 -1.44 -6.40
N GLU A 101 -12.17 -2.06 -7.30
CA GLU A 101 -13.61 -2.23 -7.18
C GLU A 101 -13.94 -3.72 -7.12
N PHE A 102 -14.79 -4.13 -6.19
CA PHE A 102 -15.22 -5.53 -6.10
C PHE A 102 -15.89 -5.95 -7.41
N GLU A 103 -15.44 -7.07 -7.97
CA GLU A 103 -15.97 -7.63 -9.21
C GLU A 103 -16.80 -8.88 -8.95
N SER A 104 -16.21 -9.88 -8.31
CA SER A 104 -16.89 -11.16 -8.09
C SER A 104 -16.29 -11.97 -6.96
N PHE A 105 -17.11 -12.88 -6.41
CA PHE A 105 -16.67 -13.93 -5.52
C PHE A 105 -16.93 -15.29 -6.18
N LYS A 106 -15.87 -16.09 -6.37
CA LYS A 106 -15.94 -17.40 -7.05
C LYS A 106 -15.23 -18.44 -6.20
N GLY A 107 -16.00 -19.23 -5.45
CA GLY A 107 -15.45 -20.25 -4.54
C GLY A 107 -14.68 -19.58 -3.39
N SER A 108 -13.36 -19.76 -3.34
CA SER A 108 -12.48 -19.10 -2.36
C SER A 108 -11.93 -17.75 -2.83
N ASP A 109 -12.21 -17.36 -4.07
CA ASP A 109 -11.55 -16.24 -4.73
C ASP A 109 -12.40 -14.98 -4.73
N ILE A 110 -11.84 -13.89 -4.21
CA ILE A 110 -12.37 -12.55 -4.38
C ILE A 110 -11.62 -11.86 -5.50
N ASN A 111 -12.33 -11.42 -6.52
CA ASN A 111 -11.75 -10.66 -7.62
C ASN A 111 -12.16 -9.19 -7.50
N HIS A 112 -11.20 -8.31 -7.76
CA HIS A 112 -11.41 -6.89 -7.87
C HIS A 112 -10.90 -6.40 -9.22
N VAL A 113 -11.56 -5.41 -9.82
CA VAL A 113 -11.02 -4.70 -10.98
C VAL A 113 -10.29 -3.46 -10.51
N VAL A 114 -9.09 -3.26 -11.04
CA VAL A 114 -8.31 -2.06 -10.75
C VAL A 114 -8.80 -0.91 -11.64
N ARG A 115 -8.96 0.26 -11.03
CA ARG A 115 -9.41 1.48 -11.69
C ARG A 115 -8.44 2.61 -11.40
N GLU A 116 -8.29 3.47 -12.41
CA GLU A 116 -7.43 4.64 -12.33
C GLU A 116 -8.26 5.91 -12.38
N LYS A 117 -7.86 6.90 -11.59
CA LYS A 117 -8.35 8.28 -11.69
C LYS A 117 -7.15 9.23 -11.73
N ARG A 118 -7.16 10.15 -12.68
CA ARG A 118 -6.09 11.13 -12.90
C ARG A 118 -6.68 12.53 -12.91
N SER A 119 -5.99 13.51 -12.35
CA SER A 119 -6.41 14.91 -12.48
C SER A 119 -6.36 15.35 -13.95
N ARG A 120 -7.24 16.27 -14.34
CA ARG A 120 -7.22 16.84 -15.70
C ARG A 120 -5.92 17.59 -16.03
N THR A 121 -5.20 18.01 -14.99
CA THR A 121 -3.90 18.69 -15.08
C THR A 121 -2.75 17.73 -15.35
N MET A 122 -2.94 16.43 -15.16
CA MET A 122 -1.90 15.42 -15.38
C MET A 122 -1.74 15.13 -16.88
N PRO A 123 -0.53 15.32 -17.45
CA PRO A 123 -0.31 15.03 -18.87
C PRO A 123 -0.50 13.55 -19.18
N LEU A 124 -1.20 13.23 -20.27
CA LEU A 124 -1.50 11.84 -20.65
C LEU A 124 -0.25 11.00 -20.96
N PHE A 125 0.83 11.63 -21.41
CA PHE A 125 2.11 10.95 -21.70
C PHE A 125 2.89 10.61 -20.43
N LEU A 126 2.57 11.22 -19.29
CA LEU A 126 3.25 10.99 -18.03
C LEU A 126 2.70 9.71 -17.40
N LEU A 127 3.44 8.61 -17.54
CA LEU A 127 3.03 7.35 -16.95
C LEU A 127 3.15 7.39 -15.42
N PRO A 128 2.17 6.85 -14.68
CA PRO A 128 2.16 6.88 -13.22
C PRO A 128 3.41 6.27 -12.55
N GLN A 129 4.02 5.26 -13.16
CA GLN A 129 5.23 4.60 -12.62
C GLN A 129 6.43 5.55 -12.51
N TYR A 130 6.43 6.64 -13.29
CA TYR A 130 7.52 7.61 -13.33
C TYR A 130 7.25 8.87 -12.50
N LEU A 131 6.14 8.95 -11.74
CA LEU A 131 5.80 10.17 -10.99
C LEU A 131 6.82 10.54 -9.91
N GLY A 132 7.57 9.59 -9.39
CA GLY A 132 8.67 9.87 -8.45
C GLY A 132 10.01 10.22 -9.10
N TYR A 133 10.13 10.11 -10.44
CA TYR A 133 11.38 10.33 -11.18
C TYR A 133 11.35 11.60 -12.05
N VAL A 134 10.18 11.98 -12.56
CA VAL A 134 10.08 13.11 -13.49
C VAL A 134 10.24 14.43 -12.74
N ALA A 135 11.40 15.06 -12.88
CA ALA A 135 11.54 16.48 -12.57
C ALA A 135 10.59 17.28 -13.50
N PRO A 136 9.80 18.24 -13.00
CA PRO A 136 9.84 18.86 -11.67
C PRO A 136 8.69 18.43 -10.73
N LEU A 137 8.41 17.13 -10.60
CA LEU A 137 7.38 16.63 -9.68
C LEU A 137 7.88 16.58 -8.24
N THR A 138 7.33 17.45 -7.38
CA THR A 138 7.51 17.35 -5.94
C THR A 138 6.31 16.64 -5.33
N ILE A 139 6.53 15.44 -4.79
CA ILE A 139 5.48 14.66 -4.12
C ILE A 139 5.24 15.24 -2.73
N THR A 140 4.00 15.63 -2.46
CA THR A 140 3.58 16.14 -1.16
C THR A 140 2.83 15.11 -0.35
N HIS A 141 2.09 14.25 -1.04
CA HIS A 141 1.36 13.15 -0.43
C HIS A 141 1.55 11.89 -1.27
N LEU A 142 1.85 10.80 -0.59
CA LEU A 142 1.75 9.47 -1.15
C LEU A 142 1.03 8.58 -0.16
N ARG A 143 0.12 7.76 -0.66
CA ARG A 143 -0.44 6.66 0.09
C ARG A 143 -0.36 5.41 -0.75
N PHE A 144 0.10 4.34 -0.15
CA PHE A 144 0.13 3.03 -0.77
C PHE A 144 -0.44 2.01 0.21
N GLY A 145 -1.30 1.13 -0.28
CA GLY A 145 -2.01 0.20 0.58
C GLY A 145 -2.42 -1.05 -0.16
N ILE A 146 -1.95 -2.21 0.32
CA ILE A 146 -2.36 -3.51 -0.20
C ILE A 146 -2.89 -4.34 0.95
N GLU A 147 -4.06 -4.94 0.75
CA GLU A 147 -4.65 -5.92 1.63
C GLU A 147 -4.87 -7.23 0.84
N ARG A 148 -4.37 -8.34 1.38
CA ARG A 148 -4.53 -9.67 0.80
C ARG A 148 -5.55 -10.48 1.60
N TYR A 149 -6.42 -11.16 0.88
CA TYR A 149 -7.41 -12.07 1.43
C TYR A 149 -6.92 -13.51 1.44
N GLN A 150 -7.34 -14.23 2.46
CA GLN A 150 -7.44 -15.67 2.39
C GLN A 150 -8.84 -16.13 2.80
N SER A 151 -9.28 -17.20 2.16
CA SER A 151 -10.52 -17.87 2.47
C SER A 151 -10.29 -18.76 3.69
N ILE A 152 -10.93 -18.43 4.81
CA ILE A 152 -10.80 -19.22 6.04
C ILE A 152 -12.09 -20.01 6.25
N LEU A 153 -11.95 -21.32 6.43
CA LEU A 153 -13.03 -22.18 6.93
C LEU A 153 -13.24 -21.90 8.41
N LYS A 154 -14.31 -21.18 8.77
CA LYS A 154 -14.69 -21.01 10.17
C LYS A 154 -15.53 -22.21 10.61
N ALA A 155 -15.10 -22.88 11.68
CA ALA A 155 -15.72 -24.12 12.20
C ALA A 155 -17.21 -23.99 12.56
N LEU A 156 -17.73 -22.77 12.70
CA LEU A 156 -19.12 -22.46 13.05
C LEU A 156 -19.96 -21.96 11.87
N SER A 157 -19.40 -21.85 10.67
CA SER A 157 -20.14 -21.49 9.45
C SER A 157 -20.05 -22.59 8.40
N PHE A 158 -21.18 -22.96 7.80
CA PHE A 158 -21.25 -23.86 6.63
C PHE A 158 -20.75 -23.16 5.34
N GLY A 159 -19.61 -22.47 5.41
CA GLY A 159 -19.06 -21.69 4.32
C GLY A 159 -17.75 -21.01 4.71
N SER A 160 -16.99 -20.62 3.69
CA SER A 160 -15.76 -19.85 3.85
C SER A 160 -16.05 -18.35 3.83
N VAL A 161 -15.49 -17.61 4.78
CA VAL A 161 -15.57 -16.15 4.78
C VAL A 161 -14.20 -15.60 4.40
N PRO A 162 -14.12 -14.68 3.42
CA PRO A 162 -12.86 -14.03 3.12
C PRO A 162 -12.43 -13.11 4.26
N GLU A 163 -11.18 -13.21 4.67
CA GLU A 163 -10.60 -12.40 5.73
C GLU A 163 -9.29 -11.79 5.24
N VAL A 164 -9.03 -10.54 5.62
CA VAL A 164 -7.75 -9.89 5.31
C VAL A 164 -6.69 -10.48 6.22
N THR A 165 -5.77 -11.25 5.66
CA THR A 165 -4.71 -11.92 6.43
C THR A 165 -3.39 -11.18 6.33
N GLU A 166 -3.18 -10.34 5.31
CA GLU A 166 -1.95 -9.56 5.18
C GLU A 166 -2.29 -8.14 4.75
N GLN A 167 -1.57 -7.18 5.31
CA GLN A 167 -1.76 -5.77 5.05
C GLN A 167 -0.41 -5.05 5.05
N LEU A 168 -0.21 -4.21 4.05
CA LEU A 168 0.93 -3.30 3.95
C LEU A 168 0.40 -1.91 3.62
N LEU A 169 0.59 -0.96 4.53
CA LEU A 169 0.16 0.43 4.36
C LEU A 169 1.37 1.36 4.53
N VAL A 170 1.47 2.34 3.65
CA VAL A 170 2.50 3.38 3.66
C VAL A 170 1.82 4.72 3.44
N ASP A 171 2.01 5.66 4.37
CA ASP A 171 1.59 7.04 4.22
C ASP A 171 2.81 7.95 4.26
N ILE A 172 2.90 8.85 3.27
CA ILE A 172 3.86 9.94 3.22
C ILE A 172 3.08 11.24 3.12
N CYS A 173 3.33 12.17 4.03
CA CYS A 173 2.68 13.47 4.07
C CYS A 173 3.60 14.51 4.69
N HIS A 174 3.92 15.60 3.97
CA HIS A 174 4.67 16.75 4.52
C HIS A 174 5.89 16.36 5.39
N ASN A 175 6.75 15.46 4.89
CA ASN A 175 7.96 14.94 5.56
C ASN A 175 7.71 13.87 6.63
N GLU A 176 6.47 13.49 6.91
CA GLU A 176 6.16 12.35 7.77
C GLU A 176 6.00 11.08 6.93
N LEU A 177 6.69 10.01 7.32
CA LEU A 177 6.50 8.65 6.83
C LEU A 177 5.87 7.81 7.94
N ARG A 178 4.79 7.09 7.62
CA ARG A 178 4.21 6.04 8.45
C ARG A 178 4.13 4.75 7.67
N LEU A 179 4.40 3.64 8.37
CA LEU A 179 4.34 2.29 7.85
C LEU A 179 3.54 1.41 8.81
N LEU A 180 2.66 0.58 8.26
CA LEU A 180 2.05 -0.56 8.96
C LEU A 180 2.24 -1.82 8.11
N ILE A 181 2.78 -2.86 8.73
CA ILE A 181 2.90 -4.20 8.15
C ILE A 181 2.18 -5.16 9.09
N ARG A 182 1.13 -5.82 8.62
CA ARG A 182 0.41 -6.83 9.38
C ARG A 182 0.31 -8.13 8.60
N GLY A 183 0.47 -9.24 9.30
CA GLY A 183 0.23 -10.57 8.78
C GLY A 183 -0.34 -11.48 9.84
N GLU A 184 -1.30 -12.29 9.43
CA GLU A 184 -1.93 -13.33 10.22
C GLU A 184 -1.67 -14.67 9.54
N GLN A 185 -1.78 -15.74 10.32
CA GLN A 185 -1.62 -17.10 9.83
C GLN A 185 -0.25 -17.39 9.20
N LEU A 186 0.79 -16.69 9.67
CA LEU A 186 2.14 -16.87 9.19
C LEU A 186 2.72 -18.23 9.62
N LYS A 187 3.52 -18.82 8.74
CA LYS A 187 4.10 -20.18 8.93
C LYS A 187 5.18 -20.23 10.01
N SER A 188 5.85 -19.11 10.28
CA SER A 188 6.92 -19.01 11.28
C SER A 188 6.95 -17.60 11.89
N GLU A 189 7.60 -17.47 13.05
CA GLU A 189 7.84 -16.20 13.74
C GLU A 189 8.66 -15.21 12.87
N SER A 190 9.63 -15.75 12.13
CA SER A 190 10.49 -14.99 11.23
C SER A 190 9.84 -14.62 9.90
N ALA A 191 8.69 -15.22 9.55
CA ALA A 191 8.04 -14.93 8.29
C ALA A 191 7.58 -13.47 8.24
N LEU A 192 7.77 -12.84 7.08
CA LEU A 192 7.21 -11.53 6.78
C LEU A 192 5.89 -11.70 6.01
N PRO A 193 4.91 -10.80 6.22
CA PRO A 193 3.71 -10.77 5.41
C PRO A 193 4.08 -10.60 3.93
N PHE A 194 3.27 -11.16 3.04
CA PHE A 194 3.51 -11.22 1.60
C PHE A 194 4.66 -12.15 1.17
N GLY A 195 5.20 -12.96 2.09
CA GLY A 195 6.23 -13.97 1.84
C GLY A 195 7.66 -13.42 1.81
N GLY A 196 8.64 -14.31 2.01
CA GLY A 196 10.08 -13.96 1.90
C GLY A 196 10.45 -13.62 0.45
N GLY A 197 11.13 -12.49 0.26
CA GLY A 197 11.39 -11.83 -1.02
C GLY A 197 10.22 -10.97 -1.55
N GLY A 198 9.11 -10.90 -0.80
CA GLY A 198 7.90 -10.19 -1.18
C GLY A 198 7.98 -8.67 -1.02
N ILE A 199 6.85 -7.99 -1.29
CA ILE A 199 6.75 -6.51 -1.27
C ILE A 199 7.14 -5.89 0.07
N ALA A 200 6.84 -6.57 1.20
CA ALA A 200 7.19 -6.07 2.53
C ALA A 200 8.71 -6.06 2.72
N GLU A 201 9.40 -7.16 2.40
CA GLU A 201 10.86 -7.25 2.52
C GLU A 201 11.57 -6.23 1.63
N GLN A 202 11.13 -6.08 0.38
CA GLN A 202 11.66 -5.09 -0.55
C GLN A 202 11.53 -3.65 -0.01
N LEU A 203 10.39 -3.32 0.60
CA LEU A 203 10.19 -2.03 1.25
C LEU A 203 11.12 -1.83 2.44
N LEU A 204 11.22 -2.84 3.32
CA LEU A 204 12.09 -2.78 4.50
C LEU A 204 13.55 -2.57 4.12
N THR A 205 14.05 -3.34 3.15
CA THR A 205 15.40 -3.16 2.61
C THR A 205 15.58 -1.76 2.02
N ARG A 206 14.59 -1.22 1.30
CA ARG A 206 14.69 0.14 0.76
C ARG A 206 14.81 1.18 1.87
N LEU A 207 14.00 1.07 2.92
CA LEU A 207 14.00 1.99 4.05
C LEU A 207 15.34 1.96 4.80
N GLU A 208 15.95 0.78 4.95
CA GLU A 208 17.31 0.64 5.50
C GLU A 208 18.36 1.31 4.62
N THR A 209 18.30 1.13 3.28
CA THR A 209 19.27 1.75 2.36
C THR A 209 19.20 3.28 2.33
N LEU A 210 18.04 3.85 2.58
CA LEU A 210 17.86 5.30 2.64
C LEU A 210 18.40 5.90 3.95
N GLN A 211 18.79 5.07 4.92
CA GLN A 211 19.25 5.53 6.24
C GLN A 211 18.26 6.48 6.92
N ILE A 212 16.97 6.36 6.57
CA ILE A 212 15.90 7.10 7.24
C ILE A 212 16.04 6.80 8.73
N PRO A 213 16.07 7.79 9.64
CA PRO A 213 16.16 7.53 11.07
C PRO A 213 14.98 6.69 11.57
#